data_AF-A0A5N5PKL7-F1
#
_entry.id   AF-A0A5N5PKL7-F1
#
_cell.length_a   1.000
_cell.length_b   1.000
_cell.length_c   1.000
_cell.angle_alpha   90.00
_cell.angle_beta   90.00
_cell.angle_gamma   90.00
#
_symmetry.space_group_name_H-M   'P 1'
#
loop_
_entity.id
_entity.type
_entity.pdbx_description
1 polymer ?
#
loop_
_entity_poly.entity_id
_entity_poly.type
_entity_poly.pdbx_seq_one_letter_code
_entity_poly.pdbx_strand_id
1 'polypeptide(L)'
;METEERTSVCKSFTVLLNLIAWMLLVTAVGLGAIHFSECPIQPYIPIYLIIIGGCGIILLMLAYWTNTLHEGFWCQICILSIICISVFSIAWFLTGTVWIYSIYPPSYNSTAVGHYCQRTLYLFAFWFNILGFLYAMAVAELVAKCLQARDMAYCPYSQFPVGAAILTSGGAIITGCNVENASYGLTVCAERTAIQRAVAEGHRSFTAIAVTCDIKDSFVGPCGACRQVLMEFGTEWDIYLTKPDGAYKKTSLRELLPLAFSPAHLAEDGN
;
A
#
# COMPACT_ATOMS: atom_id res chain seq x y z
N MET A 1 6.29 -23.11 -17.53
CA MET A 1 6.65 -22.04 -18.50
C MET A 1 5.79 -20.79 -18.29
N GLU A 2 4.46 -20.87 -18.37
CA GLU A 2 3.56 -19.69 -18.23
C GLU A 2 3.58 -19.03 -16.83
N THR A 3 3.76 -19.80 -15.76
CA THR A 3 3.89 -19.30 -14.38
C THR A 3 5.23 -18.62 -14.10
N GLU A 4 6.32 -19.14 -14.67
CA GLU A 4 7.68 -18.59 -14.51
C GLU A 4 7.84 -17.25 -15.26
N GLU A 5 7.29 -17.17 -16.46
CA GLU A 5 7.21 -15.94 -17.26
C GLU A 5 6.36 -14.88 -16.53
N ARG A 6 5.24 -15.27 -15.93
CA ARG A 6 4.36 -14.36 -15.16
C ARG A 6 5.00 -13.87 -13.86
N THR A 7 5.82 -14.69 -13.20
CA THR A 7 6.59 -14.31 -12.01
C THR A 7 7.71 -13.32 -12.36
N SER A 8 8.37 -13.51 -13.51
CA SER A 8 9.37 -12.58 -14.06
C SER A 8 8.74 -11.23 -14.44
N VAL A 9 7.56 -11.24 -15.07
CA VAL A 9 6.80 -10.04 -15.42
C VAL A 9 6.36 -9.29 -14.15
N CYS A 10 5.88 -9.98 -13.11
CA CYS A 10 5.46 -9.35 -11.86
C CYS A 10 6.64 -8.71 -11.11
N LYS A 11 7.81 -9.37 -11.05
CA LYS A 11 9.04 -8.79 -10.48
C LYS A 11 9.50 -7.57 -11.28
N SER A 12 9.48 -7.66 -12.61
CA SER A 12 9.84 -6.56 -13.50
C SER A 12 8.88 -5.36 -13.33
N PHE A 13 7.59 -5.62 -13.10
CA PHE A 13 6.58 -4.61 -12.83
C PHE A 13 6.80 -3.90 -11.49
N THR A 14 7.10 -4.64 -10.42
CA THR A 14 7.44 -4.04 -9.11
C THR A 14 8.71 -3.21 -9.17
N VAL A 15 9.74 -3.67 -9.89
CA VAL A 15 10.97 -2.89 -10.13
C VAL A 15 10.65 -1.61 -10.89
N LEU A 16 9.82 -1.68 -11.94
CA LEU A 16 9.40 -0.52 -12.70
C LEU A 16 8.62 0.50 -11.84
N LEU A 17 7.68 0.04 -11.02
CA LEU A 17 6.94 0.90 -10.08
C LEU A 17 7.87 1.61 -9.10
N ASN A 18 8.84 0.89 -8.54
CA ASN A 18 9.84 1.48 -7.65
C ASN A 18 10.70 2.51 -8.39
N LEU A 19 11.15 2.23 -9.62
CA LEU A 19 11.89 3.19 -10.44
C LEU A 19 11.07 4.44 -10.75
N ILE A 20 9.78 4.29 -11.05
CA ILE A 20 8.85 5.41 -11.25
C ILE A 20 8.75 6.26 -9.97
N ALA A 21 8.59 5.63 -8.81
CA ALA A 21 8.54 6.34 -7.53
C ALA A 21 9.83 7.13 -7.27
N TRP A 22 10.99 6.52 -7.53
CA TRP A 22 12.29 7.20 -7.44
C TRP A 22 12.40 8.40 -8.38
N MET A 23 12.05 8.23 -9.66
CA MET A 23 12.07 9.31 -10.64
C MET A 23 11.16 10.46 -10.25
N LEU A 24 9.96 10.15 -9.75
CA LEU A 24 8.98 11.14 -9.32
C LEU A 24 9.49 11.96 -8.12
N LEU A 25 10.10 11.32 -7.13
CA LEU A 25 10.66 12.00 -5.96
C LEU A 25 11.89 12.85 -6.30
N VAL A 26 12.80 12.35 -7.15
CA VAL A 26 13.94 13.13 -7.64
C VAL A 26 13.48 14.34 -8.45
N THR A 27 12.44 14.16 -9.27
CA THR A 27 11.84 15.26 -10.03
C THR A 27 11.22 16.31 -9.11
N ALA A 28 10.59 15.91 -8.00
CA ALA A 28 10.05 16.85 -7.00
C ALA A 28 11.16 17.73 -6.41
N VAL A 29 12.28 17.12 -6.00
CA VAL A 29 13.44 17.86 -5.49
C VAL A 29 14.03 18.78 -6.58
N GLY A 30 14.20 18.25 -7.78
CA GLY A 30 14.76 19.00 -8.91
C GLY A 30 13.92 20.23 -9.29
N LEU A 31 12.60 20.07 -9.47
CA LEU A 31 11.73 21.19 -9.81
C LEU A 31 11.62 22.21 -8.69
N GLY A 32 11.55 21.77 -7.43
CA GLY A 32 11.54 22.68 -6.28
C GLY A 32 12.84 23.48 -6.15
N ALA A 33 13.99 22.89 -6.48
CA ALA A 33 15.29 23.57 -6.45
C ALA A 33 15.50 24.52 -7.65
N ILE A 34 15.15 24.08 -8.86
CA ILE A 34 15.31 24.88 -10.09
C ILE A 34 14.41 26.12 -10.05
N HIS A 35 13.15 25.95 -9.64
CA HIS A 35 12.14 27.02 -9.63
C HIS A 35 11.93 27.63 -8.24
N PHE A 36 12.95 27.62 -7.38
CA PHE A 36 12.83 28.01 -5.96
C PHE A 36 12.25 29.42 -5.75
N SER A 37 12.60 30.38 -6.61
CA SER A 37 12.15 31.78 -6.54
C SER A 37 11.04 32.13 -7.54
N GLU A 38 10.58 31.17 -8.36
CA GLU A 38 9.65 31.43 -9.47
C GLU A 38 8.17 31.25 -9.08
N CYS A 39 7.86 31.36 -7.80
CA CYS A 39 6.49 31.36 -7.28
C CYS A 39 6.33 32.37 -6.12
N PRO A 40 6.46 33.69 -6.38
CA PRO A 40 6.38 34.72 -5.34
C PRO A 40 5.02 34.77 -4.63
N ILE A 41 3.93 34.37 -5.30
CA ILE A 41 2.60 34.32 -4.69
C ILE A 41 2.52 33.30 -3.54
N GLN A 42 3.33 32.24 -3.61
CA GLN A 42 3.40 31.21 -2.57
C GLN A 42 4.81 30.57 -2.52
N PRO A 43 5.76 31.17 -1.78
CA PRO A 43 7.16 30.72 -1.76
C PRO A 43 7.34 29.34 -1.09
N TYR A 44 6.32 28.84 -0.40
CA TYR A 44 6.37 27.54 0.29
C TYR A 44 6.16 26.34 -0.64
N ILE A 45 5.62 26.51 -1.86
CA ILE A 45 5.42 25.39 -2.80
C ILE A 45 6.74 24.72 -3.24
N PRO A 46 7.78 25.46 -3.68
CA PRO A 46 9.07 24.85 -3.98
C PRO A 46 9.72 24.17 -2.76
N ILE A 47 9.62 24.79 -1.57
CA ILE A 47 10.12 24.21 -0.31
C ILE A 47 9.39 22.90 0.01
N TYR A 48 8.07 22.89 -0.18
CA TYR A 48 7.24 21.71 0.00
C TYR A 48 7.76 20.53 -0.82
N LEU A 49 7.98 20.74 -2.12
CA LEU A 49 8.47 19.71 -3.05
C LEU A 49 9.86 19.19 -2.70
N ILE A 50 10.78 20.07 -2.31
CA ILE A 50 12.13 19.66 -1.89
C ILE A 50 12.06 18.75 -0.66
N ILE A 51 11.30 19.16 0.36
CA ILE A 51 11.25 18.44 1.62
C ILE A 51 10.49 17.11 1.46
N ILE A 52 9.32 17.11 0.80
CA ILE A 52 8.55 15.88 0.59
C ILE A 52 9.29 14.88 -0.31
N GLY A 53 9.98 15.38 -1.35
CA GLY A 53 10.81 14.56 -2.23
C GLY A 53 12.01 13.96 -1.51
N GLY A 54 12.72 14.77 -0.72
CA GLY A 54 13.86 14.34 0.09
C GLY A 54 13.47 13.30 1.15
N CYS A 55 12.40 13.57 1.92
CA CYS A 55 11.87 12.60 2.89
C CYS A 55 11.44 11.29 2.23
N GLY A 56 10.78 11.35 1.07
CA GLY A 56 10.40 10.16 0.31
C GLY A 56 11.59 9.33 -0.15
N ILE A 57 12.66 9.97 -0.64
CA ILE A 57 13.91 9.28 -1.02
C ILE A 57 14.52 8.58 0.19
N ILE A 58 14.61 9.27 1.33
CA ILE A 58 15.15 8.68 2.57
C ILE A 58 14.29 7.50 3.03
N LEU A 59 12.96 7.60 2.97
CA LEU A 59 12.06 6.50 3.31
C LEU A 59 12.26 5.28 2.41
N LEU A 60 12.42 5.47 1.10
CA LEU A 60 12.69 4.36 0.18
C LEU A 60 14.04 3.70 0.47
N MET A 61 15.08 4.48 0.78
CA MET A 61 16.39 3.93 1.17
C MET A 61 16.30 3.14 2.48
N LEU A 62 15.63 3.68 3.49
CA LEU A 62 15.45 3.00 4.77
C LEU A 62 14.64 1.72 4.59
N ALA A 63 13.57 1.73 3.80
CA ALA A 63 12.77 0.53 3.51
C ALA A 63 13.61 -0.55 2.82
N TYR A 64 14.42 -0.19 1.82
CA TYR A 64 15.36 -1.11 1.18
C TYR A 64 16.36 -1.70 2.19
N TRP A 65 16.90 -0.87 3.07
CA TRP A 65 17.85 -1.29 4.09
C TRP A 65 17.22 -2.22 5.13
N THR A 66 15.98 -1.93 5.55
CA THR A 66 15.22 -2.74 6.51
C THR A 66 14.90 -4.11 5.93
N ASN A 67 14.59 -4.20 4.64
CA ASN A 67 14.40 -5.48 3.95
C ASN A 67 15.70 -6.30 3.85
N THR A 68 16.86 -5.65 3.88
CA THR A 68 18.17 -6.32 3.83
C THR A 68 18.63 -6.74 5.23
N LEU A 69 18.33 -5.93 6.25
CA LEU A 69 18.64 -6.21 7.65
C LEU A 69 17.49 -6.98 8.30
N HIS A 70 17.56 -8.31 8.25
CA HIS A 70 16.52 -9.16 8.81
C HIS A 70 16.31 -8.96 10.33
N GLU A 71 17.38 -8.78 11.13
CA GLU A 71 17.29 -8.56 12.58
C GLU A 71 18.46 -7.70 13.12
N GLY A 72 18.28 -7.08 14.30
CA GLY A 72 19.35 -6.39 15.05
C GLY A 72 19.08 -4.91 15.37
N PHE A 73 20.00 -4.29 16.12
CA PHE A 73 19.93 -2.89 16.57
C PHE A 73 19.73 -1.89 15.43
N TRP A 74 20.44 -2.10 14.31
CA TRP A 74 20.33 -1.25 13.12
C TRP A 74 18.96 -1.34 12.46
N CYS A 75 18.33 -2.53 12.46
CA CYS A 75 16.97 -2.71 11.96
C CYS A 75 15.96 -1.93 12.82
N GLN A 76 16.10 -1.96 14.15
CA GLN A 76 15.25 -1.17 15.06
C GLN A 76 15.39 0.34 14.84
N ILE A 77 16.61 0.83 14.64
CA ILE A 77 16.86 2.25 14.30
C ILE A 77 16.20 2.62 12.97
N CYS A 78 16.32 1.78 11.95
CA CYS A 78 15.67 2.00 10.66
C CYS A 78 14.15 2.08 10.82
N ILE A 79 13.54 1.15 11.56
CA ILE A 79 12.09 1.13 11.81
C ILE A 79 11.65 2.41 12.55
N LEU A 80 12.36 2.81 13.61
CA LEU A 80 12.04 4.03 14.35
C LEU A 80 12.16 5.27 13.46
N SER A 81 13.21 5.34 12.63
CA SER A 81 13.43 6.42 11.69
C SER A 81 12.33 6.50 10.63
N ILE A 82 11.89 5.34 10.11
CA ILE A 82 10.77 5.24 9.17
C ILE A 82 9.50 5.81 9.81
N ILE A 83 9.18 5.43 11.05
CA ILE A 83 8.00 5.92 11.76
C ILE A 83 8.07 7.44 11.91
N CYS A 84 9.19 7.97 12.42
CA CYS A 84 9.38 9.41 12.63
C CYS A 84 9.25 10.22 11.31
N ILE A 85 9.94 9.78 10.26
CA ILE A 85 9.90 10.46 8.96
C ILE A 85 8.50 10.34 8.33
N SER A 86 7.80 9.22 8.51
CA SER A 86 6.43 9.06 8.01
C SER A 86 5.46 10.02 8.70
N VAL A 87 5.53 10.15 10.02
CA VAL A 87 4.69 11.10 10.78
C VAL A 87 4.95 12.54 10.33
N PHE A 88 6.23 12.92 10.20
CA PHE A 88 6.61 14.23 9.66
C PHE A 88 6.09 14.44 8.23
N SER A 89 6.25 13.45 7.36
CA SER A 89 5.82 13.52 5.96
C SER A 89 4.31 13.68 5.82
N ILE A 90 3.52 13.04 6.70
CA ILE A 90 2.05 13.22 6.74
C ILE A 90 1.71 14.66 7.12
N ALA A 91 2.30 15.19 8.20
CA ALA A 91 2.06 16.57 8.61
C ALA A 91 2.48 17.57 7.51
N TRP A 92 3.64 17.34 6.89
CA TRP A 92 4.17 18.16 5.82
C TRP A 92 3.34 18.08 4.53
N PHE A 93 2.79 16.90 4.24
CA PHE A 93 1.83 16.71 3.15
C PHE A 93 0.59 17.58 3.39
N LEU A 94 0.01 17.54 4.59
CA LEU A 94 -1.15 18.37 4.95
C LEU A 94 -0.87 19.87 4.91
N THR A 95 0.34 20.33 5.23
CA THR A 95 0.68 21.76 5.05
C THR A 95 0.86 22.12 3.57
N GLY A 96 1.46 21.22 2.79
CA GLY A 96 1.62 21.38 1.34
C GLY A 96 0.30 21.49 0.60
N THR A 97 -0.72 20.71 0.99
CA THR A 97 -2.07 20.81 0.41
C THR A 97 -2.62 22.22 0.59
N VAL A 98 -2.56 22.76 1.81
CA VAL A 98 -3.06 24.12 2.11
C VAL A 98 -2.38 25.15 1.22
N TRP A 99 -1.06 25.07 1.03
CA TRP A 99 -0.32 26.03 0.19
C TRP A 99 -0.66 25.92 -1.30
N ILE A 100 -0.84 24.71 -1.82
CA ILE A 100 -1.16 24.48 -3.24
C ILE A 100 -2.59 24.97 -3.54
N TYR A 101 -3.54 24.63 -2.68
CA TYR A 101 -4.96 24.97 -2.90
C TYR A 101 -5.29 26.43 -2.54
N SER A 102 -4.51 27.10 -1.68
CA SER A 102 -4.75 28.51 -1.34
C SER A 102 -4.63 29.46 -2.53
N ILE A 103 -3.95 29.04 -3.60
CA ILE A 103 -3.74 29.84 -4.81
C ILE A 103 -4.42 29.23 -6.05
N TYR A 104 -5.29 28.23 -5.91
CA TYR A 104 -5.96 27.59 -7.04
C TYR A 104 -7.14 28.43 -7.56
N PRO A 105 -7.26 28.70 -8.88
CA PRO A 105 -6.24 28.52 -9.92
C PRO A 105 -5.22 29.67 -9.94
N PRO A 106 -3.91 29.40 -10.11
CA PRO A 106 -2.91 30.46 -10.08
C PRO A 106 -2.81 31.19 -11.41
N SER A 107 -2.31 32.42 -11.38
CA SER A 107 -1.86 33.12 -12.59
C SER A 107 -0.47 32.63 -13.00
N TYR A 108 -0.32 32.30 -14.28
CA TYR A 108 0.97 31.92 -14.88
C TYR A 108 1.66 33.10 -15.58
N ASN A 109 1.07 34.29 -15.52
CA ASN A 109 1.59 35.44 -16.24
C ASN A 109 2.72 36.11 -15.46
N SER A 110 3.97 35.95 -15.92
CA SER A 110 5.17 36.52 -15.28
C SER A 110 5.22 38.04 -15.29
N THR A 111 4.38 38.72 -16.09
CA THR A 111 4.28 40.19 -16.07
C THR A 111 3.46 40.71 -14.89
N ALA A 112 2.72 39.85 -14.19
CA ALA A 112 1.99 40.20 -12.97
C ALA A 112 2.94 40.12 -11.76
N VAL A 113 3.59 41.25 -11.44
CA VAL A 113 4.54 41.35 -10.33
C VAL A 113 3.90 40.85 -9.03
N GLY A 114 4.50 39.85 -8.39
CA GLY A 114 4.07 39.30 -7.10
C GLY A 114 2.89 38.33 -7.13
N HIS A 115 2.18 38.21 -8.26
CA HIS A 115 0.98 37.38 -8.39
C HIS A 115 1.11 36.34 -9.51
N TYR A 116 2.28 35.71 -9.63
CA TYR A 116 2.48 34.62 -10.57
C TYR A 116 3.12 33.41 -9.88
N CYS A 117 2.91 32.23 -10.46
CA CYS A 117 3.63 31.02 -10.11
C CYS A 117 4.03 30.28 -11.39
N GLN A 118 5.24 29.76 -11.46
CA GLN A 118 5.70 29.05 -12.64
C GLN A 118 4.84 27.80 -12.90
N ARG A 119 4.45 27.62 -14.17
CA ARG A 119 3.43 26.65 -14.59
C ARG A 119 3.80 25.21 -14.27
N THR A 120 5.02 24.79 -14.60
CA THR A 120 5.51 23.42 -14.38
C THR A 120 5.59 23.07 -12.91
N LEU A 121 6.13 23.97 -12.08
CA LEU A 121 6.27 23.84 -10.63
C LEU A 121 4.89 23.64 -9.99
N TYR A 122 3.94 24.52 -10.29
CA TYR A 122 2.60 24.44 -9.71
C TYR A 122 1.85 23.18 -10.17
N LEU A 123 1.84 22.88 -11.48
CA LEU A 123 1.12 21.72 -11.99
C LEU A 123 1.74 20.41 -11.47
N PHE A 124 3.06 20.34 -11.38
CA PHE A 124 3.73 19.19 -10.77
C PHE A 124 3.33 19.05 -9.30
N ALA A 125 3.40 20.12 -8.50
CA ALA A 125 2.99 20.09 -7.10
C ALA A 125 1.52 19.66 -6.92
N PHE A 126 0.63 20.21 -7.75
CA PHE A 126 -0.79 19.87 -7.75
C PHE A 126 -1.03 18.38 -8.05
N TRP A 127 -0.48 17.86 -9.14
CA TRP A 127 -0.66 16.46 -9.52
C TRP A 127 0.07 15.49 -8.59
N PHE A 128 1.26 15.83 -8.10
CA PHE A 128 1.97 15.08 -7.07
C PHE A 128 1.11 14.94 -5.81
N ASN A 129 0.46 16.02 -5.39
CA ASN A 129 -0.42 16.03 -4.24
C ASN A 129 -1.69 15.19 -4.46
N ILE A 130 -2.34 15.33 -5.63
CA ILE A 130 -3.50 14.51 -6.02
C ILE A 130 -3.14 13.02 -6.02
N LEU A 131 -2.02 12.63 -6.63
CA LEU A 131 -1.57 11.24 -6.66
C LEU A 131 -1.29 10.71 -5.25
N GLY A 132 -0.69 11.51 -4.37
CA GLY A 132 -0.49 11.17 -2.97
C GLY A 132 -1.80 10.89 -2.24
N PHE A 133 -2.83 11.71 -2.46
CA PHE A 133 -4.17 11.49 -1.92
C PHE A 133 -4.81 10.20 -2.46
N LEU A 134 -4.75 9.99 -3.78
CA LEU A 134 -5.30 8.78 -4.41
C LEU A 134 -4.65 7.51 -3.84
N TYR A 135 -3.33 7.54 -3.65
CA TYR A 135 -2.60 6.43 -3.04
C TYR A 135 -3.01 6.19 -1.58
N ALA A 136 -3.09 7.24 -0.76
CA ALA A 136 -3.50 7.13 0.64
C ALA A 136 -4.93 6.59 0.79
N MET A 137 -5.85 7.01 -0.08
CA MET A 137 -7.24 6.57 -0.07
C MET A 137 -7.41 5.10 -0.47
N ALA A 138 -6.54 4.56 -1.33
CA ALA A 138 -6.65 3.17 -1.78
C ALA A 138 -6.53 2.14 -0.63
N VAL A 139 -5.58 2.34 0.28
CA VAL A 139 -5.41 1.46 1.45
C VAL A 139 -6.58 1.66 2.43
N ALA A 140 -6.98 2.90 2.66
CA ALA A 140 -8.11 3.21 3.54
C ALA A 140 -9.42 2.57 3.04
N GLU A 141 -9.66 2.57 1.73
CA GLU A 141 -10.82 1.90 1.12
C GLU A 141 -10.75 0.38 1.32
N LEU A 142 -9.59 -0.24 1.12
CA LEU A 142 -9.40 -1.68 1.34
C LEU A 142 -9.71 -2.07 2.80
N VAL A 143 -9.20 -1.29 3.76
CA VAL A 143 -9.47 -1.49 5.20
C VAL A 143 -10.95 -1.29 5.52
N ALA A 144 -11.58 -0.24 5.00
CA ALA A 144 -13.01 0.02 5.21
C ALA A 144 -13.89 -1.12 4.67
N LYS A 145 -13.58 -1.63 3.47
CA LYS A 145 -14.27 -2.78 2.88
C LYS A 145 -14.07 -4.05 3.68
N CYS A 146 -12.88 -4.26 4.24
CA CYS A 146 -12.58 -5.38 5.14
C CYS A 146 -13.45 -5.34 6.42
N LEU A 147 -13.55 -4.16 7.05
CA LEU A 147 -14.40 -3.95 8.23
C LEU A 147 -15.88 -4.18 7.92
N GLN A 148 -16.38 -3.66 6.80
CA GLN A 148 -17.75 -3.92 6.34
C GLN A 148 -18.01 -5.42 6.09
N ALA A 149 -17.03 -6.13 5.53
CA ALA A 149 -17.16 -7.56 5.26
C ALA A 149 -17.27 -8.37 6.55
N ARG A 150 -16.54 -7.99 7.62
CA ARG A 150 -16.62 -8.62 8.93
C ARG A 150 -18.05 -8.62 9.46
N ASP A 151 -18.77 -7.51 9.31
CA ASP A 151 -20.14 -7.35 9.80
C ASP A 151 -21.15 -8.26 9.09
N MET A 152 -20.76 -8.87 7.96
CA MET A 152 -21.57 -9.83 7.20
C MET A 152 -21.28 -11.30 7.57
N ALA A 153 -20.40 -11.56 8.54
CA ALA A 153 -20.01 -12.91 8.92
C ALA A 153 -21.18 -13.77 9.40
N TYR A 154 -21.22 -15.03 8.94
CA TYR A 154 -22.12 -16.04 9.49
C TYR A 154 -21.34 -16.92 10.46
N CYS A 155 -21.33 -16.53 11.74
CA CYS A 155 -20.56 -17.22 12.77
C CYS A 155 -21.36 -17.48 14.06
N PRO A 156 -22.51 -18.19 13.99
CA PRO A 156 -23.35 -18.41 15.16
C PRO A 156 -22.72 -19.32 16.22
N TYR A 157 -21.67 -20.09 15.87
CA TYR A 157 -21.06 -21.06 16.77
C TYR A 157 -19.90 -20.45 17.55
N SER A 158 -18.94 -19.81 16.87
CA SER A 158 -17.82 -19.14 17.54
C SER A 158 -18.17 -17.76 18.08
N GLN A 159 -19.18 -17.10 17.49
CA GLN A 159 -19.45 -15.67 17.69
C GLN A 159 -18.22 -14.80 17.42
N PHE A 160 -17.36 -15.25 16.50
CA PHE A 160 -16.11 -14.59 16.15
C PHE A 160 -16.14 -14.16 14.68
N PRO A 161 -16.58 -12.92 14.39
CA PRO A 161 -16.70 -12.45 13.02
C PRO A 161 -15.33 -12.02 12.47
N VAL A 162 -15.06 -12.43 11.23
CA VAL A 162 -13.82 -12.13 10.50
C VAL A 162 -14.19 -11.58 9.13
N GLY A 163 -13.55 -10.48 8.75
CA GLY A 163 -13.69 -9.86 7.44
C GLY A 163 -12.38 -9.92 6.67
N ALA A 164 -12.47 -10.01 5.35
CA ALA A 164 -11.35 -9.86 4.44
C ALA A 164 -11.76 -9.06 3.20
N ALA A 165 -10.83 -8.28 2.66
CA ALA A 165 -10.97 -7.60 1.39
C ALA A 165 -9.69 -7.77 0.58
N ILE A 166 -9.82 -8.23 -0.67
CA ILE A 166 -8.71 -8.49 -1.58
C ILE A 166 -8.69 -7.46 -2.72
N LEU A 167 -7.54 -6.82 -2.95
CA LEU A 167 -7.31 -5.91 -4.06
C LEU A 167 -6.70 -6.69 -5.23
N THR A 168 -7.38 -6.64 -6.37
CA THR A 168 -6.90 -7.23 -7.62
C THR A 168 -5.91 -6.29 -8.32
N SER A 169 -5.05 -6.82 -9.18
CA SER A 169 -4.14 -6.01 -10.00
C SER A 169 -4.86 -5.06 -10.98
N GLY A 170 -6.14 -5.33 -11.26
CA GLY A 170 -7.01 -4.45 -12.06
C GLY A 170 -7.71 -3.36 -11.24
N GLY A 171 -7.47 -3.27 -9.93
CA GLY A 171 -8.04 -2.25 -9.05
C GLY A 171 -9.40 -2.61 -8.41
N ALA A 172 -10.00 -3.76 -8.75
CA ALA A 172 -11.22 -4.21 -8.10
C ALA A 172 -10.95 -4.69 -6.67
N ILE A 173 -11.84 -4.34 -5.72
CA ILE A 173 -11.82 -4.82 -4.34
C ILE A 173 -12.94 -5.83 -4.14
N ILE A 174 -12.59 -7.04 -3.72
CA ILE A 174 -13.52 -8.15 -3.51
C ILE A 174 -13.53 -8.53 -2.04
N THR A 175 -14.71 -8.66 -1.45
CA THR A 175 -14.86 -8.90 -0.01
C THR A 175 -15.28 -10.33 0.30
N GLY A 176 -14.92 -10.79 1.50
CA GLY A 176 -15.32 -12.08 2.06
C GLY A 176 -15.42 -12.02 3.57
N CYS A 177 -16.21 -12.93 4.14
CA CYS A 177 -16.39 -13.12 5.58
C CYS A 177 -16.30 -14.61 5.92
N ASN A 178 -16.09 -14.93 7.20
CA ASN A 178 -16.17 -16.32 7.62
C ASN A 178 -17.63 -16.81 7.60
N VAL A 179 -17.80 -18.05 7.13
CA VAL A 179 -19.09 -18.73 7.09
C VAL A 179 -18.91 -20.07 7.77
N GLU A 180 -19.53 -20.20 8.93
CA GLU A 180 -19.46 -21.40 9.75
C GLU A 180 -20.52 -22.42 9.38
N ASN A 181 -20.31 -23.65 9.85
CA ASN A 181 -21.23 -24.76 9.66
C ASN A 181 -21.29 -25.61 10.93
N ALA A 182 -22.42 -26.29 11.15
CA ALA A 182 -22.58 -27.23 12.27
C ALA A 182 -21.51 -28.33 12.25
N SER A 183 -21.10 -28.79 11.06
CA SER A 183 -19.90 -29.59 10.89
C SER A 183 -18.70 -28.67 10.75
N TYR A 184 -17.97 -28.44 11.85
CA TYR A 184 -16.93 -27.40 11.93
C TYR A 184 -15.84 -27.51 10.86
N GLY A 185 -15.56 -28.71 10.35
CA GLY A 185 -14.61 -28.93 9.25
C GLY A 185 -15.03 -28.29 7.93
N LEU A 186 -16.30 -27.93 7.77
CA LEU A 186 -16.84 -27.25 6.58
C LEU A 186 -16.79 -25.72 6.68
N THR A 187 -16.32 -25.16 7.79
CA THR A 187 -16.18 -23.71 7.96
C THR A 187 -15.15 -23.13 6.99
N VAL A 188 -15.54 -22.05 6.31
CA VAL A 188 -14.65 -21.28 5.42
C VAL A 188 -14.30 -19.95 6.08
N CYS A 189 -13.02 -19.59 6.01
CA CYS A 189 -12.50 -18.35 6.57
C CYS A 189 -12.72 -17.17 5.61
N ALA A 190 -12.73 -15.94 6.12
CA ALA A 190 -12.97 -14.74 5.34
C ALA A 190 -12.03 -14.56 4.15
N GLU A 191 -10.74 -14.84 4.35
CA GLU A 191 -9.69 -14.73 3.34
C GLU A 191 -9.93 -15.74 2.20
N ARG A 192 -10.33 -16.97 2.56
CA ARG A 192 -10.69 -18.01 1.60
C ARG A 192 -11.96 -17.65 0.84
N THR A 193 -12.98 -17.12 1.52
CA THR A 193 -14.20 -16.61 0.87
C THR A 193 -13.88 -15.51 -0.14
N ALA A 194 -13.05 -14.52 0.24
CA ALA A 194 -12.69 -13.40 -0.62
C ALA A 194 -11.93 -13.86 -1.88
N ILE A 195 -10.92 -14.71 -1.71
CA ILE A 195 -10.14 -15.19 -2.86
C ILE A 195 -10.92 -16.16 -3.75
N GLN A 196 -11.74 -17.05 -3.18
CA GLN A 196 -12.59 -17.96 -3.95
C GLN A 196 -13.59 -17.16 -4.80
N ARG A 197 -14.19 -16.12 -4.22
CA ARG A 197 -15.07 -15.21 -4.96
C ARG A 197 -14.32 -14.48 -6.07
N ALA A 198 -13.14 -13.92 -5.76
CA ALA A 198 -12.34 -13.24 -6.77
C ALA A 198 -11.96 -14.17 -7.94
N VAL A 199 -11.67 -15.42 -7.62
CA VAL A 199 -11.40 -16.48 -8.59
C VAL A 199 -12.64 -16.79 -9.44
N ALA A 200 -13.82 -16.89 -8.82
CA ALA A 200 -15.08 -17.09 -9.55
C ALA A 200 -15.41 -15.92 -10.49
N GLU A 201 -15.04 -14.69 -10.11
CA GLU A 201 -15.20 -13.47 -10.91
C GLU A 201 -14.11 -13.28 -11.98
N GLY A 202 -13.19 -14.25 -12.12
CA GLY A 202 -12.17 -14.26 -13.19
C GLY A 202 -10.83 -13.63 -12.82
N HIS A 203 -10.66 -13.14 -11.58
CA HIS A 203 -9.40 -12.58 -11.12
C HIS A 203 -8.43 -13.69 -10.68
N ARG A 204 -7.16 -13.56 -11.07
CA ARG A 204 -6.06 -14.50 -10.71
C ARG A 204 -4.78 -13.78 -10.29
N SER A 205 -4.80 -12.45 -10.24
CA SER A 205 -3.65 -11.61 -9.89
C SER A 205 -4.09 -10.55 -8.89
N PHE A 206 -3.35 -10.46 -7.80
CA PHE A 206 -3.70 -9.69 -6.61
C PHE A 206 -2.51 -8.88 -6.12
N THR A 207 -2.77 -7.74 -5.50
CA THR A 207 -1.75 -6.79 -5.02
C THR A 207 -1.77 -6.62 -3.51
N ALA A 208 -2.92 -6.79 -2.87
CA ALA A 208 -3.05 -6.71 -1.42
C ALA A 208 -4.27 -7.46 -0.89
N ILE A 209 -4.24 -7.79 0.40
CA ILE A 209 -5.41 -8.24 1.16
C ILE A 209 -5.41 -7.60 2.55
N ALA A 210 -6.57 -7.12 3.00
CA ALA A 210 -6.81 -6.73 4.39
C ALA A 210 -7.62 -7.80 5.11
N VAL A 211 -7.31 -8.03 6.39
CA VAL A 211 -8.00 -9.02 7.25
C VAL A 211 -8.26 -8.43 8.62
N THR A 212 -9.48 -8.58 9.13
CA THR A 212 -9.89 -8.03 10.42
C THR A 212 -10.76 -8.99 11.22
N CYS A 213 -10.74 -8.83 12.54
CA CYS A 213 -11.58 -9.56 13.49
C CYS A 213 -11.83 -8.67 14.73
N ASP A 214 -12.59 -9.15 15.70
CA ASP A 214 -12.99 -8.35 16.88
C ASP A 214 -11.93 -8.20 17.98
N ILE A 215 -10.72 -8.70 17.76
CA ILE A 215 -9.61 -8.54 18.72
C ILE A 215 -9.03 -7.12 18.59
N LYS A 216 -9.09 -6.35 19.69
CA LYS A 216 -8.67 -4.94 19.74
C LYS A 216 -7.20 -4.75 20.11
N ASP A 217 -6.68 -5.61 20.97
CA ASP A 217 -5.37 -5.37 21.61
C ASP A 217 -4.19 -5.87 20.76
N SER A 218 -4.40 -6.82 19.85
CA SER A 218 -3.36 -7.40 19.01
C SER A 218 -3.75 -7.45 17.53
N PHE A 219 -2.75 -7.57 16.66
CA PHE A 219 -2.95 -7.84 15.23
C PHE A 219 -3.01 -9.35 15.03
N VAL A 220 -4.09 -9.85 14.42
CA VAL A 220 -4.31 -11.27 14.18
C VAL A 220 -4.10 -11.58 12.71
N GLY A 221 -3.22 -12.53 12.44
CA GLY A 221 -2.90 -12.98 11.09
C GLY A 221 -3.86 -14.04 10.56
N PRO A 222 -3.90 -14.25 9.23
CA PRO A 222 -4.64 -15.34 8.62
C PRO A 222 -4.20 -16.70 9.18
N CYS A 223 -5.11 -17.67 9.22
CA CYS A 223 -4.79 -19.03 9.66
C CYS A 223 -3.89 -19.75 8.65
N GLY A 224 -3.26 -20.87 9.04
CA GLY A 224 -2.33 -21.61 8.18
C GLY A 224 -2.94 -22.03 6.84
N ALA A 225 -4.21 -22.47 6.83
CA ALA A 225 -4.91 -22.84 5.60
C ALA A 225 -5.11 -21.64 4.67
N CYS A 226 -5.47 -20.47 5.21
CA CYS A 226 -5.59 -19.25 4.44
C CYS A 226 -4.25 -18.83 3.84
N ARG A 227 -3.17 -18.84 4.63
CA ARG A 227 -1.82 -18.54 4.13
C ARG A 227 -1.46 -19.44 2.95
N GLN A 228 -1.71 -20.74 3.06
CA GLN A 228 -1.40 -21.70 1.99
C GLN A 228 -2.25 -21.48 0.73
N VAL A 229 -3.54 -21.14 0.86
CA VAL A 229 -4.39 -20.80 -0.29
C VAL A 229 -3.94 -19.50 -0.96
N LEU A 230 -3.59 -18.48 -0.17
CA LEU A 230 -3.10 -17.21 -0.69
C LEU A 230 -1.77 -17.40 -1.43
N MET A 231 -0.88 -18.25 -0.92
CA MET A 231 0.42 -18.58 -1.53
C MET A 231 0.31 -19.17 -2.94
N GLU A 232 -0.79 -19.86 -3.26
CA GLU A 232 -1.05 -20.41 -4.61
C GLU A 232 -1.04 -19.31 -5.68
N PHE A 233 -1.46 -18.10 -5.32
CA PHE A 233 -1.61 -16.97 -6.25
C PHE A 233 -0.43 -16.00 -6.23
N GLY A 234 0.65 -16.34 -5.52
CA GLY A 234 1.89 -15.57 -5.47
C GLY A 234 2.29 -15.14 -4.07
N THR A 235 3.55 -14.70 -3.94
CA THR A 235 4.18 -14.33 -2.67
C THR A 235 4.33 -12.82 -2.46
N GLU A 236 4.23 -12.05 -3.54
CA GLU A 236 4.61 -10.63 -3.59
C GLU A 236 3.38 -9.72 -3.54
N TRP A 237 2.66 -9.76 -2.43
CA TRP A 237 1.50 -8.90 -2.18
C TRP A 237 1.37 -8.55 -0.71
N ASP A 238 0.81 -7.37 -0.47
CA ASP A 238 0.74 -6.76 0.86
C ASP A 238 -0.40 -7.36 1.69
N ILE A 239 -0.10 -7.75 2.92
CA ILE A 239 -1.12 -8.19 3.88
C ILE A 239 -1.30 -7.12 4.95
N TYR A 240 -2.50 -6.60 5.08
CA TYR A 240 -2.88 -5.63 6.09
C TYR A 240 -3.66 -6.32 7.21
N LEU A 241 -3.01 -6.52 8.35
CA LEU A 241 -3.67 -7.00 9.56
C LEU A 241 -4.34 -5.82 10.25
N THR A 242 -5.66 -5.82 10.29
CA THR A 242 -6.48 -4.67 10.68
C THR A 242 -7.21 -4.90 11.98
N LYS A 243 -7.15 -3.89 12.87
CA LYS A 243 -7.94 -3.81 14.10
C LYS A 243 -9.31 -3.17 13.82
N PRO A 244 -10.30 -3.36 14.73
CA PRO A 244 -11.63 -2.75 14.59
C PRO A 244 -11.66 -1.22 14.53
N ASP A 245 -10.63 -0.54 15.03
CA ASP A 245 -10.48 0.91 14.98
C ASP A 245 -9.88 1.41 13.65
N GLY A 246 -9.58 0.51 12.72
CA GLY A 246 -8.95 0.81 11.43
C GLY A 246 -7.43 0.88 11.47
N ALA A 247 -6.79 0.77 12.64
CA ALA A 247 -5.34 0.66 12.71
C ALA A 247 -4.89 -0.64 12.04
N TYR A 248 -3.76 -0.59 11.33
CA TYR A 248 -3.26 -1.75 10.61
C TYR A 248 -1.76 -1.96 10.75
N LYS A 249 -1.35 -3.23 10.66
CA LYS A 249 0.04 -3.65 10.48
C LYS A 249 0.18 -4.28 9.10
N LYS A 250 1.08 -3.73 8.29
CA LYS A 250 1.48 -4.33 7.01
C LYS A 250 2.49 -5.45 7.25
N THR A 251 2.34 -6.57 6.56
CA THR A 251 3.24 -7.74 6.52
C THR A 251 3.15 -8.40 5.14
N SER A 252 3.80 -9.54 4.94
CA SER A 252 3.82 -10.28 3.68
C SER A 252 3.54 -11.77 3.90
N LEU A 253 3.11 -12.49 2.85
CA LEU A 253 2.97 -13.95 2.95
C LEU A 253 4.29 -14.65 3.26
N ARG A 254 5.42 -14.12 2.77
CA ARG A 254 6.76 -14.71 3.03
C ARG A 254 7.11 -14.69 4.52
N GLU A 255 6.74 -13.62 5.22
CA GLU A 255 6.91 -13.53 6.68
C GLU A 255 5.94 -14.45 7.43
N LEU A 256 4.70 -14.55 6.94
CA LEU A 256 3.67 -15.35 7.60
C LEU A 256 3.79 -16.85 7.34
N LEU A 257 4.36 -17.28 6.22
CA LEU A 257 4.55 -18.68 5.86
C LEU A 257 5.94 -18.87 5.23
N PRO A 258 7.01 -18.83 6.03
CA PRO A 258 8.36 -19.07 5.53
C PRO A 258 8.49 -20.50 5.00
N LEU A 259 9.29 -20.68 3.94
CA LEU A 259 9.53 -21.98 3.30
C LEU A 259 8.23 -22.70 2.87
N ALA A 260 7.24 -21.92 2.44
CA ALA A 260 5.94 -22.43 2.04
C ALA A 260 6.04 -23.47 0.91
N PHE A 261 5.22 -24.52 1.03
CA PHE A 261 4.93 -25.40 -0.08
C PHE A 261 4.26 -24.61 -1.22
N SER A 262 4.63 -24.91 -2.45
CA SER A 262 4.21 -24.16 -3.65
C SER A 262 4.17 -25.08 -4.86
N PRO A 263 3.49 -24.68 -5.96
CA PRO A 263 3.46 -25.46 -7.19
C PRO A 263 4.84 -25.86 -7.73
N ALA A 264 5.90 -25.10 -7.43
CA ALA A 264 7.26 -25.42 -7.85
C ALA A 264 7.78 -26.74 -7.26
N HIS A 265 7.27 -27.17 -6.10
CA HIS A 265 7.65 -28.44 -5.48
C HIS A 265 6.95 -29.66 -6.10
N LEU A 266 5.94 -29.43 -6.93
CA LEU A 266 5.22 -30.46 -7.68
C LEU A 266 5.73 -30.61 -9.12
N ALA A 267 6.50 -29.63 -9.60
CA ALA A 267 7.14 -29.73 -10.90
C ALA A 267 8.24 -30.81 -10.82
N GLU A 268 8.10 -31.89 -11.58
CA GLU A 268 9.17 -32.86 -11.74
C GLU A 268 10.37 -32.15 -12.42
N ASP A 269 11.57 -32.34 -11.86
CA ASP A 269 12.81 -32.03 -12.58
C ASP A 269 12.75 -32.80 -13.92
N GLY A 270 12.80 -32.06 -15.02
CA GLY A 270 12.43 -32.55 -16.35
C GLY A 270 13.02 -33.92 -16.71
N ASN A 271 12.13 -34.81 -17.16
CA ASN A 271 12.45 -35.97 -17.99
C ASN A 271 11.95 -35.70 -19.42
#